data_AF-W2SJK7-F1
#
_entry.id   AF-W2SJK7-F1
#
_cell.length_a   1.000
_cell.length_b   1.000
_cell.length_c   1.000
_cell.angle_alpha   90.00
_cell.angle_beta   90.00
_cell.angle_gamma   90.00
#
_symmetry.space_group_name_H-M   'P 1'
#
loop_
_entity.id
_entity.type
_entity.pdbx_description
1 polymer ?
#
loop_
_entity_poly.entity_id
_entity_poly.type
_entity_poly.pdbx_seq_one_letter_code
_entity_poly.pdbx_strand_id
1 'polypeptide(L)'
;MSLRSALFTSDEVAEKASNTFLYAAVAAAVGMLGVFVYLLAGEFFAEDSPQKIYSSALALVREDGRCKDLFGSTIAGFGEETSRGRRRHVAHHKYEKDGRQRIRVLFHLKGDRDEGIAQAEMEQRDGDWQWRFLYVETKRRPKTTHVLIDNR
;
A
#
# COMPACT_ATOMS: atom_id res chain seq x y z
N MET A 1 -46.91 41.33 28.52
CA MET A 1 -45.91 41.44 27.43
C MET A 1 -44.49 41.06 27.86
N SER A 2 -44.28 40.32 28.97
CA SER A 2 -42.94 39.96 29.51
C SER A 2 -42.61 38.45 29.44
N LEU A 3 -43.63 37.58 29.51
CA LEU A 3 -43.44 36.13 29.49
C LEU A 3 -43.06 35.56 28.12
N ARG A 4 -43.49 36.20 27.02
CA ARG A 4 -43.16 35.77 25.65
C ARG A 4 -41.72 36.09 25.25
N SER A 5 -41.15 37.20 25.71
CA SER A 5 -39.77 37.57 25.41
C SER A 5 -38.75 36.69 26.15
N ALA A 6 -39.06 36.27 27.39
CA ALA A 6 -38.19 35.41 28.19
C ALA A 6 -38.14 33.95 27.69
N LEU A 7 -39.26 33.42 27.19
CA LEU A 7 -39.30 32.10 26.55
C LEU A 7 -38.51 32.09 25.22
N PHE A 8 -38.66 33.15 24.41
CA PHE A 8 -37.96 33.28 23.12
C PHE A 8 -36.42 33.36 23.28
N THR A 9 -35.92 34.11 24.28
CA THR A 9 -34.48 34.14 24.58
C THR A 9 -33.96 32.82 25.14
N SER A 10 -34.78 32.09 25.90
CA SER A 10 -34.37 30.77 26.44
C SER A 10 -34.26 29.72 25.34
N ASP A 11 -35.21 29.71 24.39
CA ASP A 11 -35.20 28.82 23.23
C ASP A 11 -34.03 29.12 22.29
N GLU A 12 -33.74 30.40 21.99
CA GLU A 12 -32.60 30.79 21.15
C GLU A 12 -31.24 30.45 21.79
N VAL A 13 -31.12 30.61 23.12
CA VAL A 13 -29.91 30.24 23.87
C VAL A 13 -29.74 28.71 23.92
N ALA A 14 -30.82 27.95 24.10
CA ALA A 14 -30.78 26.49 24.06
C ALA A 14 -30.42 25.97 22.66
N GLU A 15 -30.94 26.58 21.59
CA GLU A 15 -30.62 26.24 20.20
C GLU A 15 -29.16 26.59 19.86
N LYS A 16 -28.68 27.79 20.21
CA LYS A 16 -27.27 28.19 20.03
C LYS A 16 -26.31 27.33 20.85
N ALA A 17 -26.68 26.97 22.08
CA ALA A 17 -25.91 26.04 22.91
C ALA A 17 -25.87 24.65 22.28
N SER A 18 -27.00 24.12 21.85
CA SER A 18 -27.11 22.83 21.15
C SER A 18 -26.23 22.78 19.91
N ASN A 19 -26.29 23.83 19.08
CA ASN A 19 -25.44 23.95 17.89
C ASN A 19 -23.95 24.03 18.25
N THR A 20 -23.59 24.75 19.31
CA THR A 20 -22.19 24.84 19.78
C THR A 20 -21.68 23.49 20.27
N PHE A 21 -22.50 22.75 21.04
CA PHE A 21 -22.16 21.39 21.48
C PHE A 21 -22.02 20.43 20.29
N LEU A 22 -22.90 20.52 19.29
CA LEU A 22 -22.81 19.71 18.08
C LEU A 22 -21.54 20.04 17.28
N TYR A 23 -21.20 21.31 17.10
CA TYR A 23 -19.97 21.71 16.41
C TYR A 23 -18.71 21.26 17.16
N ALA A 24 -18.71 21.35 18.50
CA ALA A 24 -17.61 20.86 19.32
C ALA A 24 -17.46 19.34 19.22
N ALA A 25 -18.58 18.60 19.23
CA ALA A 25 -18.57 17.15 19.07
C ALA A 25 -18.06 16.72 17.69
N VAL A 26 -18.48 17.42 16.63
CA VAL A 26 -17.99 17.17 15.26
C VAL A 26 -16.49 17.47 15.16
N ALA A 27 -16.03 18.60 15.72
CA ALA A 27 -14.61 18.94 15.71
C ALA A 27 -13.76 17.90 16.46
N ALA A 28 -14.25 17.41 17.61
CA ALA A 28 -13.58 16.34 18.35
C ALA A 28 -13.53 15.02 17.55
N ALA A 29 -14.62 14.65 16.88
CA ALA A 29 -14.68 13.46 16.04
C ALA A 29 -13.71 13.55 14.84
N VAL A 30 -13.67 14.70 14.16
CA VAL A 30 -12.74 14.95 13.05
C VAL A 30 -11.29 14.95 13.54
N GLY A 31 -11.01 15.55 14.70
CA GLY A 31 -9.69 15.53 15.32
C GLY A 31 -9.24 14.10 15.65
N MET A 32 -10.11 13.30 16.26
CA MET A 32 -9.82 11.89 16.57
C MET A 32 -9.57 11.07 15.31
N LEU A 33 -10.38 11.28 14.25
CA LEU A 33 -10.17 10.64 12.96
C LEU A 33 -8.84 11.06 12.33
N GLY A 34 -8.49 12.35 12.40
CA GLY A 34 -7.22 12.89 11.89
C GLY A 34 -6.00 12.27 12.58
N VAL A 35 -6.04 12.13 13.91
CA VAL A 35 -4.98 11.44 14.68
C VAL A 35 -4.87 9.98 14.26
N PHE A 36 -6.00 9.27 14.13
CA PHE A 36 -6.00 7.87 13.71
C PHE A 36 -5.42 7.69 12.29
N VAL A 37 -5.80 8.56 11.34
CA VAL A 37 -5.24 8.58 9.98
C VAL A 37 -3.74 8.86 10.01
N TYR A 38 -3.27 9.81 10.83
CA TYR A 38 -1.84 10.13 10.96
C TYR A 38 -1.02 8.93 11.44
N LEU A 39 -1.49 8.23 12.47
CA LEU A 39 -0.83 7.03 13.00
C LEU A 39 -0.77 5.90 11.97
N LEU A 40 -1.88 5.67 11.25
CA LEU A 40 -1.91 4.63 10.21
C LEU A 40 -1.05 5.00 9.00
N ALA A 41 -0.99 6.26 8.60
CA ALA A 41 -0.19 6.70 7.47
C ALA A 41 1.29 6.33 7.66
N GLY A 42 1.85 6.55 8.85
CA GLY A 42 3.25 6.17 9.15
C GLY A 42 3.53 4.68 8.93
N GLU A 43 2.62 3.81 9.35
CA GLU A 43 2.73 2.36 9.20
C GLU A 43 2.55 1.92 7.73
N PHE A 44 1.60 2.53 7.00
CA PHE A 44 1.43 2.28 5.56
C PHE A 44 2.63 2.79 4.75
N PHE A 45 3.34 3.82 5.22
CA PHE A 45 4.57 4.31 4.60
C PHE A 45 5.84 3.60 5.07
N ALA A 46 5.79 2.73 6.10
CA ALA A 46 6.85 1.77 6.37
C ALA A 46 6.88 0.69 5.27
N GLU A 47 8.03 0.44 4.66
CA GLU A 47 8.23 -0.60 3.63
C GLU A 47 8.55 -1.98 4.22
N ASP A 48 8.28 -2.16 5.50
CA ASP A 48 8.56 -3.39 6.26
C ASP A 48 7.57 -4.53 5.98
N SER A 49 6.49 -4.25 5.22
CA SER A 49 5.47 -5.22 4.85
C SER A 49 5.71 -5.82 3.46
N PRO A 50 5.83 -7.16 3.35
CA PRO A 50 5.95 -7.85 2.05
C PRO A 50 4.86 -7.48 1.05
N GLN A 51 3.64 -7.19 1.54
CA GLN A 51 2.52 -6.81 0.68
C GLN A 51 2.74 -5.44 0.02
N LYS A 52 3.37 -4.51 0.73
CA LYS A 52 3.66 -3.18 0.20
C LYS A 52 4.81 -3.22 -0.81
N ILE A 53 5.84 -4.02 -0.53
CA ILE A 53 6.91 -4.29 -1.50
C ILE A 53 6.31 -4.89 -2.78
N TYR A 54 5.40 -5.86 -2.65
CA TYR A 54 4.67 -6.43 -3.77
C TYR A 54 3.87 -5.40 -4.57
N SER A 55 3.04 -4.58 -3.92
CA SER A 55 2.21 -3.60 -4.62
C SER A 55 3.06 -2.56 -5.34
N SER A 56 4.15 -2.11 -4.71
CA SER A 56 5.08 -1.13 -5.27
C SER A 56 5.86 -1.73 -6.45
N ALA A 57 6.38 -2.94 -6.31
CA ALA A 57 7.06 -3.67 -7.39
C ALA A 57 6.12 -3.90 -8.59
N LEU A 58 4.87 -4.29 -8.35
CA LEU A 58 3.89 -4.49 -9.41
C LEU A 58 3.52 -3.17 -10.13
N ALA A 59 3.46 -2.05 -9.40
CA ALA A 59 3.25 -0.74 -10.01
C ALA A 59 4.41 -0.38 -10.95
N LEU A 60 5.66 -0.55 -10.50
CA LEU A 60 6.85 -0.32 -11.33
C LEU A 60 6.87 -1.20 -12.60
N VAL A 61 6.52 -2.49 -12.46
CA VAL A 61 6.40 -3.41 -13.60
C VAL A 61 5.32 -2.97 -14.59
N ARG A 62 4.21 -2.40 -14.12
CA ARG A 62 3.12 -1.89 -14.97
C ARG A 62 3.47 -0.58 -15.67
N GLU A 63 4.41 0.18 -15.16
CA GLU A 63 4.84 1.44 -15.76
C GLU A 63 5.93 1.21 -16.81
N ASP A 64 6.81 0.24 -16.58
CA ASP A 64 7.96 -0.07 -17.43
C ASP A 64 7.57 -0.49 -18.86
N GLY A 65 8.21 0.13 -19.85
CA GLY A 65 7.95 -0.10 -21.28
C GLY A 65 8.33 -1.51 -21.75
N ARG A 66 9.47 -2.05 -21.27
CA ARG A 66 9.91 -3.39 -21.66
C ARG A 66 9.02 -4.46 -21.03
N CYS A 67 8.55 -4.26 -19.81
CA CYS A 67 7.54 -5.13 -19.20
C CYS A 67 6.24 -5.16 -20.01
N LYS A 68 5.77 -4.01 -20.52
CA LYS A 68 4.63 -3.96 -21.44
C LYS A 68 4.91 -4.66 -22.77
N ASP A 69 6.13 -4.59 -23.29
CA ASP A 69 6.47 -5.31 -24.52
C ASP A 69 6.44 -6.83 -24.31
N LEU A 70 6.95 -7.30 -23.16
CA LEU A 70 7.02 -8.72 -22.80
C LEU A 70 5.64 -9.31 -22.45
N PHE A 71 4.89 -8.66 -21.58
CA PHE A 71 3.65 -9.20 -21.02
C PHE A 71 2.39 -8.63 -21.69
N GLY A 72 2.50 -7.47 -22.34
CA GLY A 72 1.39 -6.73 -22.96
C GLY A 72 0.87 -5.57 -22.12
N SER A 73 -0.21 -4.92 -22.57
CA SER A 73 -0.69 -3.65 -21.97
C SER A 73 -1.34 -3.82 -20.60
N THR A 74 -1.85 -5.01 -20.31
CA THR A 74 -2.56 -5.32 -19.06
C THR A 74 -1.81 -6.38 -18.29
N ILE A 75 -1.18 -6.00 -17.17
CA ILE A 75 -0.38 -6.90 -16.35
C ILE A 75 -1.05 -7.13 -15.00
N ALA A 76 -1.51 -8.36 -14.75
CA ALA A 76 -2.02 -8.83 -13.48
C ALA A 76 -0.90 -9.45 -12.64
N GLY A 77 -0.86 -9.13 -11.35
CA GLY A 77 0.02 -9.76 -10.37
C GLY A 77 -0.76 -10.66 -9.42
N PHE A 78 -0.19 -11.81 -9.04
CA PHE A 78 -0.77 -12.70 -8.04
C PHE A 78 0.32 -13.43 -7.23
N GLY A 79 0.01 -13.71 -5.96
CA GLY A 79 0.88 -14.48 -5.07
C GLY A 79 0.89 -15.98 -5.38
N GLU A 80 1.53 -16.76 -4.52
CA GLU A 80 1.57 -18.22 -4.66
C GLU A 80 0.18 -18.84 -4.49
N GLU A 81 -0.05 -19.88 -5.28
CA GLU A 81 -1.22 -20.72 -5.16
C GLU A 81 -1.01 -21.67 -3.98
N THR A 82 -1.75 -21.46 -2.89
CA THR A 82 -1.81 -22.47 -1.83
C THR A 82 -2.36 -23.77 -2.41
N SER A 83 -1.97 -24.93 -1.86
CA SER A 83 -2.41 -26.27 -2.27
C SER A 83 -3.94 -26.48 -2.25
N ARG A 84 -4.72 -25.51 -1.75
CA ARG A 84 -6.19 -25.45 -1.77
C ARG A 84 -6.77 -24.40 -2.75
N GLY A 85 -6.00 -23.91 -3.71
CA GLY A 85 -6.47 -23.00 -4.77
C GLY A 85 -6.71 -21.55 -4.34
N ARG A 86 -6.30 -21.14 -3.13
CA ARG A 86 -6.32 -19.71 -2.73
C ARG A 86 -5.00 -19.04 -3.10
N ARG A 87 -5.06 -18.05 -3.98
CA ARG A 87 -3.94 -17.17 -4.40
C ARG A 87 -3.87 -15.91 -3.55
N ARG A 88 -3.52 -16.03 -2.26
CA ARG A 88 -3.63 -14.89 -1.32
C ARG A 88 -2.33 -14.46 -0.67
N HIS A 89 -1.25 -15.24 -0.73
CA HIS A 89 -0.01 -14.90 -0.04
C HIS A 89 1.12 -14.72 -1.07
N VAL A 90 1.73 -13.54 -1.04
CA VAL A 90 2.97 -13.29 -1.78
C VAL A 90 4.07 -14.10 -1.10
N ALA A 91 4.79 -14.90 -1.89
CA ALA A 91 5.94 -15.63 -1.40
C ALA A 91 6.98 -14.61 -0.97
N HIS A 92 7.39 -14.69 0.30
CA HIS A 92 8.35 -13.74 0.84
C HIS A 92 9.30 -14.41 1.80
N HIS A 93 10.48 -13.83 1.92
CA HIS A 93 11.52 -14.27 2.83
C HIS A 93 12.13 -13.04 3.50
N LYS A 94 11.93 -12.93 4.82
CA LYS A 94 12.61 -11.93 5.65
C LYS A 94 13.88 -12.57 6.21
N TYR A 95 15.02 -11.90 6.06
CA TYR A 95 16.29 -12.41 6.53
C TYR A 95 17.26 -11.28 6.82
N GLU A 96 18.32 -11.57 7.56
CA GLU A 96 19.41 -10.63 7.80
C GLU A 96 20.65 -11.06 7.02
N LYS A 97 21.35 -10.10 6.43
CA LYS A 97 22.63 -10.33 5.77
C LYS A 97 23.49 -9.10 5.90
N ASP A 98 24.76 -9.29 6.26
CA ASP A 98 25.74 -8.22 6.47
C ASP A 98 25.28 -7.18 7.53
N GLY A 99 24.56 -7.63 8.56
CA GLY A 99 23.99 -6.79 9.62
C GLY A 99 22.79 -5.95 9.19
N ARG A 100 22.22 -6.21 8.00
CA ARG A 100 21.09 -5.47 7.44
C ARG A 100 19.89 -6.37 7.24
N GLN A 101 18.71 -5.88 7.62
CA GLN A 101 17.46 -6.57 7.37
C GLN A 101 17.11 -6.51 5.88
N ARG A 102 16.66 -7.63 5.32
CA ARG A 102 16.25 -7.76 3.93
C ARG A 102 14.91 -8.46 3.84
N ILE A 103 14.11 -8.01 2.89
CA ILE A 103 12.84 -8.66 2.54
C ILE A 103 12.86 -8.92 1.05
N ARG A 104 12.74 -10.18 0.68
CA ARG A 104 12.54 -10.61 -0.70
C ARG A 104 11.10 -11.02 -0.90
N VAL A 105 10.52 -10.61 -2.02
CA VAL A 105 9.20 -11.04 -2.49
C VAL A 105 9.30 -11.68 -3.87
N LEU A 106 8.49 -12.70 -4.09
CA LEU A 106 8.31 -13.39 -5.36
C LEU A 106 6.82 -13.49 -5.66
N PHE A 107 6.44 -13.12 -6.87
CA PHE A 107 5.05 -13.17 -7.31
C PHE A 107 4.97 -13.45 -8.81
N HIS A 108 3.81 -13.93 -9.24
CA HIS A 108 3.54 -14.25 -10.62
C HIS A 108 2.93 -13.07 -11.37
N LEU A 109 3.30 -12.96 -12.63
CA LEU A 109 2.75 -12.00 -13.58
C LEU A 109 1.96 -12.75 -14.65
N LYS A 110 0.82 -12.18 -15.04
CA LYS A 110 0.05 -12.62 -16.19
C LYS A 110 -0.35 -11.40 -17.00
N GLY A 111 0.11 -11.35 -18.24
CA GLY A 111 -0.38 -10.39 -19.21
C GLY A 111 -1.10 -11.07 -20.37
N ASP A 112 -1.50 -10.27 -21.35
CA ASP A 112 -2.14 -10.68 -22.58
C ASP A 112 -1.20 -11.42 -23.54
N ARG A 113 0.11 -11.15 -23.47
CA ARG A 113 1.13 -11.75 -24.35
C ARG A 113 1.86 -12.94 -23.73
N ASP A 114 2.20 -12.85 -22.44
CA ASP A 114 2.98 -13.88 -21.75
C ASP A 114 2.68 -13.88 -20.24
N GLU A 115 3.17 -14.93 -19.57
CA GLU A 115 3.18 -15.06 -18.12
C GLU A 115 4.63 -15.06 -17.62
N GLY A 116 4.84 -14.73 -16.35
CA GLY A 116 6.17 -14.64 -15.78
C GLY A 116 6.20 -14.65 -14.27
N ILE A 117 7.39 -14.42 -13.75
CA ILE A 117 7.67 -14.27 -12.32
C ILE A 117 8.42 -12.96 -12.14
N ALA A 118 8.01 -12.18 -11.14
CA ALA A 118 8.76 -11.04 -10.66
C ALA A 118 9.44 -11.41 -9.33
N GLN A 119 10.68 -10.96 -9.16
CA GLN A 119 11.39 -11.01 -7.89
C GLN A 119 11.87 -9.62 -7.53
N ALA A 120 11.57 -9.22 -6.30
CA ALA A 120 11.97 -7.93 -5.77
C ALA A 120 12.59 -8.10 -4.39
N GLU A 121 13.62 -7.32 -4.08
CA GLU A 121 14.27 -7.32 -2.78
C GLU A 121 14.52 -5.89 -2.32
N MET A 122 14.21 -5.64 -1.05
CA MET A 122 14.55 -4.42 -0.35
C MET A 122 15.47 -4.74 0.83
N GLU A 123 16.35 -3.80 1.15
CA GLU A 123 17.29 -3.85 2.25
C GLU A 123 17.13 -2.60 3.11
N GLN A 124 17.18 -2.75 4.43
CA GLN A 124 17.19 -1.63 5.35
C GLN A 124 18.61 -1.07 5.47
N ARG A 125 18.78 0.21 5.14
CA ARG A 125 20.02 0.98 5.25
C ARG A 125 19.75 2.28 5.98
N ASP A 126 20.51 2.54 7.05
CA ASP A 126 20.44 3.78 7.83
C ASP A 126 19.02 4.12 8.35
N GLY A 127 18.20 3.09 8.61
CA GLY A 127 16.81 3.22 9.06
C GLY A 127 15.78 3.15 7.94
N ASP A 128 16.17 3.43 6.70
CA ASP A 128 15.29 3.45 5.53
C ASP A 128 15.36 2.16 4.72
N TRP A 129 14.23 1.76 4.15
CA TRP A 129 14.17 0.64 3.21
C TRP A 129 14.54 1.13 1.81
N GLN A 130 15.40 0.38 1.12
CA GLN A 130 15.87 0.72 -0.22
C GLN A 130 15.79 -0.48 -1.14
N TRP A 131 15.43 -0.24 -2.41
CA TRP A 131 15.44 -1.28 -3.43
C TRP A 131 16.85 -1.80 -3.64
N ARG A 132 17.02 -3.13 -3.53
CA ARG A 132 18.26 -3.81 -3.89
C ARG A 132 18.19 -4.32 -5.33
N PHE A 133 17.09 -4.96 -5.71
CA PHE A 133 16.81 -5.30 -7.10
C PHE A 133 15.31 -5.49 -7.34
N LEU A 134 14.93 -5.35 -8.61
CA LEU A 134 13.63 -5.76 -9.15
C LEU A 134 13.85 -6.27 -10.56
N TYR A 135 13.45 -7.51 -10.82
CA TYR A 135 13.48 -8.07 -12.17
C TYR A 135 12.29 -8.98 -12.42
N VAL A 136 12.01 -9.17 -13.71
CA VAL A 136 10.97 -10.05 -14.22
C VAL A 136 11.59 -11.09 -15.14
N GLU A 137 11.01 -12.28 -15.16
CA GLU A 137 11.39 -13.36 -16.07
C GLU A 137 10.14 -13.94 -16.73
N THR A 138 10.15 -14.07 -18.06
CA THR A 138 9.08 -14.71 -18.80
C THR A 138 9.11 -16.23 -18.64
N LYS A 139 7.93 -16.85 -18.64
CA LYS A 139 7.77 -18.30 -18.50
C LYS A 139 7.99 -19.02 -19.83
N ARG A 140 7.62 -18.40 -20.96
CA ARG A 140 7.80 -18.94 -22.30
C ARG A 140 9.28 -19.12 -22.62
N ARG A 141 9.63 -20.20 -23.34
CA ARG A 141 11.01 -20.43 -23.82
C ARG A 141 11.23 -19.78 -25.19
N PRO A 142 12.42 -19.19 -25.46
CA PRO A 142 13.49 -18.95 -24.49
C PRO A 142 13.06 -17.91 -23.44
N LYS A 143 13.46 -18.17 -22.19
CA LYS A 143 13.13 -17.27 -21.08
C LYS A 143 13.83 -15.93 -21.29
N THR A 144 13.09 -14.85 -21.11
CA THR A 144 13.62 -13.50 -21.20
C THR A 144 13.56 -12.87 -19.81
N THR A 145 14.72 -12.44 -19.31
CA THR A 145 14.84 -11.73 -18.03
C THR A 145 15.04 -10.25 -18.31
N HIS A 146 14.24 -9.41 -17.66
CA HIS A 146 14.41 -7.96 -17.69
C HIS A 146 14.58 -7.42 -16.27
N VAL A 147 15.68 -6.71 -16.04
CA VAL A 147 16.00 -6.06 -14.76
C VAL A 147 15.53 -4.62 -14.81
N LEU A 148 14.65 -4.23 -13.88
CA LEU A 148 14.10 -2.89 -13.73
C LEU A 148 14.96 -2.05 -12.78
N ILE A 149 15.40 -2.67 -11.68
CA ILE A 149 16.25 -2.05 -10.66
C ILE A 149 17.39 -2.99 -10.34
N ASP A 150 18.62 -2.47 -10.30
CA ASP A 150 19.81 -3.20 -9.90
C ASP A 150 20.75 -2.30 -9.07
N ASN A 151 20.69 -2.44 -7.76
CA ASN A 151 21.53 -1.73 -6.77
C ASN A 151 22.36 -2.72 -5.94
N ARG A 152 22.63 -3.90 -6.50
CA ARG A 152 23.14 -5.06 -5.77
C ARG A 152 24.61 -5.00 -5.40
#